data_AF-K2EVD0-F1
#
_entry.id   AF-K2EVD0-F1
#
_cell.length_a   1.000
_cell.length_b   1.000
_cell.length_c   1.000
_cell.angle_alpha   90.00
_cell.angle_beta   90.00
_cell.angle_gamma   90.00
#
_symmetry.space_group_name_H-M   'P 1'
#
loop_
_entity.id
_entity.type
_entity.pdbx_description
1 polymer ?
#
loop_
_entity_poly.entity_id
_entity_poly.type
_entity_poly.pdbx_seq_one_letter_code
_entity_poly.pdbx_strand_id
1 'polypeptide(L)'
;MKINKQILHIPPYISTSWDNIVSISTREYHLIITLKNSMIVEIPNLNGQIIELIFDTHAKVLESGTKTTKASFNLSLPQMTNTGYESLYSAMQHDPSQKDASDLPADVLKKIANVAKLFAEEVNIDMPQPEKNCNCTHCQIAKALQMGLGVNPENLDEAVDEADLKFRTWDIKEEGSKLFSVVNPLDQNEHYSVYLGEPVGCTCGNKNCEHIKAVLKS
;
A
#
# COMPACT_ATOMS: atom_id res chain seq x y z
N MET A 1 -3.30 29.26 -27.77
CA MET A 1 -2.98 28.36 -26.63
C MET A 1 -3.67 28.89 -25.39
N LYS A 2 -4.30 28.03 -24.57
CA LYS A 2 -5.03 28.42 -23.35
C LYS A 2 -4.77 27.38 -22.26
N ILE A 3 -4.16 27.81 -21.16
CA ILE A 3 -3.79 26.98 -20.01
C ILE A 3 -4.42 27.64 -18.78
N ASN A 4 -5.41 26.98 -18.17
CA ASN A 4 -6.08 27.48 -16.96
C ASN A 4 -6.47 26.31 -16.07
N LYS A 5 -7.09 26.53 -14.91
CA LYS A 5 -7.45 25.45 -13.97
C LYS A 5 -8.44 24.41 -14.49
N GLN A 6 -9.12 24.67 -15.61
CA GLN A 6 -10.16 23.78 -16.14
C GLN A 6 -9.67 22.99 -17.35
N ILE A 7 -8.89 23.63 -18.23
CA ILE A 7 -8.50 23.07 -19.52
C ILE A 7 -7.02 23.31 -19.84
N LEU A 8 -6.45 22.32 -20.52
CA LEU A 8 -5.18 22.37 -21.22
C LEU A 8 -5.45 22.37 -22.73
N HIS A 9 -5.22 23.51 -23.37
CA HIS A 9 -5.46 23.69 -24.80
C HIS A 9 -4.20 24.21 -25.52
N ILE A 10 -3.54 23.33 -26.27
CA ILE A 10 -2.34 23.59 -27.06
C ILE A 10 -2.59 23.11 -28.49
N PRO A 11 -3.13 23.97 -29.37
CA PRO A 11 -3.28 23.64 -30.79
C PRO A 11 -1.94 23.43 -31.50
N PRO A 12 -1.88 22.56 -32.52
CA PRO A 12 -2.93 21.62 -32.96
C PRO A 12 -3.01 20.31 -32.13
N TYR A 13 -2.18 20.18 -31.10
CA TYR A 13 -1.89 18.89 -30.46
C TYR A 13 -2.96 18.40 -29.48
N ILE A 14 -3.49 19.27 -28.62
CA ILE A 14 -4.40 18.84 -27.55
C ILE A 14 -5.41 19.91 -27.12
N SER A 15 -6.62 19.46 -26.81
CA SER A 15 -7.66 20.22 -26.12
C SER A 15 -8.38 19.31 -25.14
N THR A 16 -8.01 19.35 -23.86
CA THR A 16 -8.61 18.46 -22.85
C THR A 16 -8.77 19.16 -21.50
N SER A 17 -9.66 18.64 -20.64
CA SER A 17 -9.64 18.95 -19.22
C SER A 17 -8.48 18.27 -18.51
N TRP A 18 -8.03 18.84 -17.40
CA TRP A 18 -6.97 18.25 -16.57
C TRP A 18 -7.37 16.90 -15.98
N ASP A 19 -8.65 16.69 -15.70
CA ASP A 19 -9.17 15.42 -15.16
C ASP A 19 -8.95 14.23 -16.10
N ASN A 20 -8.73 14.48 -17.39
CA ASN A 20 -8.47 13.43 -18.39
C ASN A 20 -6.98 13.14 -18.57
N ILE A 21 -6.10 13.91 -17.92
CA ILE A 21 -4.64 13.74 -17.98
C ILE A 21 -4.22 12.83 -16.83
N VAL A 22 -3.49 11.77 -17.16
CA VAL A 22 -2.93 10.82 -16.19
C VAL A 22 -1.54 11.26 -15.77
N SER A 23 -0.72 11.66 -16.75
CA SER A 23 0.65 12.10 -16.49
C SER A 23 1.14 13.08 -17.54
N ILE A 24 2.08 13.93 -17.12
CA ILE A 24 2.78 14.89 -17.97
C ILE A 24 4.27 14.68 -17.71
N SER A 25 5.05 14.50 -18.76
CA SER A 25 6.50 14.33 -18.69
C SER A 25 7.20 15.04 -19.84
N THR A 26 8.50 15.27 -19.70
CA THR A 26 9.32 15.89 -20.75
C THR A 26 10.45 14.93 -21.14
N ARG A 27 10.67 14.75 -22.44
CA ARG A 27 11.80 14.01 -23.00
C ARG A 27 12.36 14.76 -24.18
N GLU A 28 13.67 14.99 -24.22
CA GLU A 28 14.37 15.53 -25.40
C GLU A 28 13.63 16.70 -26.09
N TYR A 29 13.20 17.71 -25.31
CA TYR A 29 12.45 18.90 -25.78
C TYR A 29 11.01 18.65 -26.29
N HIS A 30 10.45 17.47 -26.03
CA HIS A 30 9.06 17.11 -26.28
C HIS A 30 8.30 17.03 -24.95
N LEU A 31 7.11 17.63 -24.91
CA LEU A 31 6.16 17.42 -23.82
C LEU A 31 5.29 16.20 -24.16
N ILE A 32 5.32 15.20 -23.30
CA ILE A 32 4.57 13.95 -23.45
C ILE A 32 3.43 13.98 -22.43
N ILE A 33 2.19 13.94 -22.94
CA ILE A 33 0.97 13.94 -22.13
C ILE A 33 0.28 12.58 -22.33
N THR A 34 0.07 11.85 -21.24
CA THR A 34 -0.67 10.59 -21.25
C THR A 34 -2.09 10.84 -20.75
N LEU A 35 -3.09 10.44 -21.53
CA LEU A 35 -4.51 10.58 -21.21
C LEU A 35 -5.10 9.29 -20.64
N LYS A 36 -6.25 9.39 -19.96
CA LYS A 36 -6.95 8.24 -19.35
C LYS A 36 -7.34 7.15 -20.35
N ASN A 37 -7.55 7.51 -21.61
CA ASN A 37 -7.82 6.57 -22.69
C ASN A 37 -6.54 5.93 -23.27
N SER A 38 -5.41 6.04 -22.57
CA SER A 38 -4.09 5.57 -23.01
C SER A 38 -3.54 6.25 -24.26
N MET A 39 -4.15 7.35 -24.73
CA MET A 39 -3.56 8.16 -25.79
C MET A 39 -2.36 8.94 -25.26
N ILE A 40 -1.28 8.92 -26.03
CA ILE A 40 -0.07 9.68 -25.76
C ILE A 40 -0.01 10.82 -26.78
N VAL A 41 0.09 12.04 -26.29
CA VAL A 41 0.24 13.25 -27.12
C VAL A 41 1.63 13.82 -26.90
N GLU A 42 2.39 13.90 -27.99
CA GLU A 42 3.73 14.47 -28.00
C GLU A 42 3.68 15.87 -28.62
N ILE A 43 4.17 16.87 -27.88
CA ILE A 43 4.21 18.26 -28.31
C ILE A 43 5.67 18.71 -28.42
N PRO A 44 6.21 18.84 -29.64
CA PRO A 44 7.58 19.29 -29.85
C PRO A 44 7.74 20.79 -29.62
N ASN A 45 8.96 21.21 -29.27
CA ASN A 45 9.42 22.61 -29.32
C ASN A 45 8.59 23.60 -28.49
N LEU A 46 8.06 23.15 -27.36
CA LEU A 46 7.44 24.06 -26.39
C LEU A 46 8.50 24.92 -25.70
N ASN A 47 8.22 26.22 -25.56
CA ASN A 47 9.05 27.13 -24.79
C ASN A 47 9.09 26.69 -23.31
N GLY A 48 10.27 26.72 -22.68
CA GLY A 48 10.45 26.36 -21.27
C GLY A 48 9.50 27.10 -20.32
N GLN A 49 9.21 28.38 -20.57
CA GLN A 49 8.24 29.15 -19.77
C GLN A 49 6.81 28.57 -19.85
N ILE A 50 6.44 28.03 -21.01
CA ILE A 50 5.14 27.39 -21.21
C ILE A 50 5.11 26.04 -20.51
N ILE A 51 6.20 25.28 -20.58
CA ILE A 51 6.33 23.99 -19.90
C ILE A 51 6.17 24.19 -18.38
N GLU A 52 6.90 25.16 -17.80
CA GLU A 52 6.76 25.52 -16.39
C GLU A 52 5.33 25.90 -16.03
N LEU A 53 4.66 26.71 -16.87
CA LEU A 53 3.27 27.10 -16.66
C LEU A 53 2.31 25.89 -16.69
N ILE A 54 2.55 24.90 -17.56
CA ILE A 54 1.77 23.66 -17.64
C ILE A 54 1.94 22.85 -16.35
N PHE A 55 3.18 22.66 -15.90
CA PHE A 55 3.45 21.92 -14.65
C PHE A 55 2.90 22.64 -13.42
N ASP A 56 3.08 23.95 -13.30
CA ASP A 56 2.53 24.75 -12.21
C ASP A 56 1.00 24.71 -12.19
N THR A 57 0.36 24.78 -13.36
CA THR A 57 -1.10 24.66 -13.45
C THR A 57 -1.57 23.25 -13.09
N HIS A 58 -0.88 22.21 -13.54
CA HIS A 58 -1.18 20.82 -13.21
C HIS A 58 -1.07 20.57 -11.69
N ALA A 59 0.00 21.05 -11.05
CA ALA A 59 0.18 20.97 -9.60
C ALA A 59 -0.97 21.65 -8.85
N LYS A 60 -1.33 22.89 -9.26
CA LYS A 60 -2.45 23.63 -8.67
C LYS A 60 -3.79 22.92 -8.82
N VAL A 61 -4.01 22.22 -9.93
CA VAL A 61 -5.24 21.45 -10.16
C VAL A 61 -5.29 20.24 -9.23
N LEU A 62 -4.18 19.49 -9.11
CA LEU A 62 -4.06 18.37 -8.16
C LEU A 62 -4.30 18.82 -6.71
N GLU A 63 -3.69 19.92 -6.30
CA GLU A 63 -3.88 20.52 -4.97
C GLU A 63 -5.33 20.96 -4.72
N SER A 64 -6.03 21.45 -5.76
CA SER A 64 -7.42 21.89 -5.66
C SER A 64 -8.45 20.75 -5.67
N GLY A 65 -8.09 19.59 -6.23
CA GLY A 65 -8.89 18.35 -6.16
C GLY A 65 -8.85 17.69 -4.79
N THR A 66 -7.77 17.90 -4.04
CA THR A 66 -7.67 17.53 -2.61
C THR A 66 -8.28 18.62 -1.73
N LYS A 67 -9.51 18.41 -1.26
CA LYS A 67 -10.05 19.18 -0.12
C LYS A 67 -9.28 18.81 1.15
N THR A 68 -8.07 19.32 1.33
CA THR A 68 -7.36 19.28 2.62
C THR A 68 -6.27 20.37 2.67
N THR A 69 -6.55 21.38 3.49
CA THR A 69 -5.61 22.20 4.27
C THR A 69 -4.32 22.67 3.59
N LYS A 70 -4.32 23.97 3.23
CA LYS A 70 -3.14 24.79 2.98
C LYS A 70 -2.12 24.62 4.12
N ALA A 71 -0.99 23.99 3.83
CA ALA A 71 0.26 24.22 4.53
C ALA A 71 1.28 24.69 3.49
N SER A 72 1.50 26.00 3.43
CA SER A 72 2.53 26.60 2.61
C SER A 72 3.90 26.19 3.14
N PHE A 73 4.62 25.34 2.42
CA PHE A 73 6.04 25.12 2.64
C PHE A 73 6.83 26.15 1.82
N ASN A 74 7.42 27.15 2.49
CA ASN A 74 8.62 27.80 1.96
C ASN A 74 9.80 26.91 2.38
N LEU A 75 10.06 25.87 1.60
CA LEU A 75 11.32 25.13 1.70
C LEU A 75 12.31 25.83 0.77
N SER A 76 13.05 26.80 1.31
CA SER A 76 14.19 27.39 0.63
C SER A 76 15.27 26.31 0.46
N LEU A 77 15.14 25.50 -0.59
CA LEU A 77 16.16 24.53 -0.96
C LEU A 77 17.33 25.28 -1.58
N PRO A 78 18.55 25.16 -1.03
CA PRO A 78 19.74 25.65 -1.71
C PRO A 78 19.90 24.85 -3.00
N GLN A 79 20.12 25.58 -4.07
CA GLN A 79 20.41 25.12 -5.42
C GLN A 79 21.62 24.17 -5.39
N MET A 80 21.39 22.85 -5.30
CA MET A 80 22.44 21.83 -5.40
C MET A 80 22.30 21.08 -6.73
N THR A 81 23.39 21.15 -7.46
CA THR A 81 23.62 20.60 -8.80
C THR A 81 23.53 19.08 -8.83
N ASN A 82 22.74 18.52 -9.75
CA ASN A 82 22.87 17.20 -10.41
C ASN A 82 23.14 15.91 -9.59
N THR A 83 23.06 15.92 -8.25
CA THR A 83 23.23 14.72 -7.40
C THR A 83 22.01 14.42 -6.51
N GLY A 84 20.87 15.07 -6.76
CA GLY A 84 19.68 15.01 -5.88
C GLY A 84 18.97 13.65 -5.82
N TYR A 85 19.00 12.86 -6.89
CA TYR A 85 18.34 11.54 -6.91
C TYR A 85 19.12 10.48 -6.13
N GLU A 86 20.46 10.50 -6.16
CA GLU A 86 21.27 9.62 -5.32
C GLU A 86 21.20 9.99 -3.84
N SER A 87 21.07 11.27 -3.50
CA SER A 87 20.92 11.69 -2.10
C SER A 87 19.60 11.21 -1.48
N LEU A 88 18.51 11.14 -2.26
CA LEU A 88 17.25 10.55 -1.80
C LEU A 88 17.33 9.02 -1.75
N TYR A 89 17.98 8.39 -2.72
CA TYR A 89 18.17 6.93 -2.75
C TYR A 89 19.07 6.45 -1.61
N SER A 90 20.14 7.19 -1.31
CA SER A 90 21.05 6.92 -0.19
C SER A 90 20.39 7.20 1.16
N ALA A 91 19.50 8.19 1.27
CA ALA A 91 18.68 8.41 2.48
C ALA A 91 17.64 7.30 2.70
N MET A 92 17.32 6.55 1.65
CA MET A 92 16.46 5.36 1.70
C MET A 92 17.25 4.06 1.85
N GLN A 93 18.55 4.11 2.09
CA GLN A 93 19.36 2.94 2.43
C GLN A 93 19.80 3.00 3.89
N HIS A 94 19.84 1.83 4.53
CA HIS A 94 20.44 1.70 5.85
C HIS A 94 21.92 2.10 5.77
N ASP A 95 22.31 3.06 6.60
CA ASP A 95 23.70 3.48 6.78
C ASP A 95 24.14 3.21 8.23
N PRO A 96 25.01 2.21 8.47
CA PRO A 96 25.50 1.89 9.80
C PRO A 96 26.24 3.05 10.49
N SER A 97 26.83 3.97 9.70
CA SER A 97 27.53 5.13 10.27
C SER A 97 26.57 6.11 10.96
N GLN A 98 25.27 6.02 10.65
CA GLN A 98 24.20 6.83 11.22
C GLN A 98 23.36 6.07 12.25
N LYS A 99 23.86 4.94 12.78
CA LYS A 99 23.16 4.10 13.74
C LYS A 99 22.60 4.87 14.95
N ASP A 100 23.32 5.89 15.41
CA ASP A 100 22.96 6.69 16.59
C ASP A 100 22.52 8.12 16.20
N ALA A 101 21.98 8.29 14.98
CA ALA A 101 21.46 9.58 14.54
C ALA A 101 20.31 10.07 15.45
N SER A 102 20.13 11.38 15.52
CA SER A 102 19.04 12.00 16.27
C SER A 102 17.67 11.63 15.69
N ASP A 103 16.66 11.59 16.55
CA ASP A 103 15.30 11.32 16.13
C ASP A 103 14.77 12.39 15.17
N LEU A 104 14.08 11.93 14.13
CA LEU A 104 13.28 12.76 13.26
C LEU A 104 12.14 13.38 14.07
N PRO A 105 11.69 14.59 13.72
CA PRO A 105 10.55 15.21 14.38
C PRO A 105 9.32 14.29 14.34
N ALA A 106 8.65 14.13 15.48
CA ALA A 106 7.48 13.25 15.62
C ALA A 106 6.39 13.56 14.59
N ASP A 107 6.23 14.85 14.23
CA ASP A 107 5.29 15.33 13.23
C ASP A 107 5.55 14.74 11.83
N VAL A 108 6.82 14.49 11.51
CA VAL A 108 7.26 13.92 10.23
C VAL A 108 6.99 12.42 10.23
N LEU A 109 7.39 11.71 11.29
CA LEU A 109 7.13 10.28 11.44
C LEU A 109 5.63 9.96 11.41
N LYS A 110 4.81 10.80 12.06
CA LYS A 110 3.35 10.67 12.05
C LYS A 110 2.75 10.86 10.65
N LYS A 111 3.28 11.78 9.85
CA LYS A 111 2.82 11.97 8.47
C LYS A 111 3.18 10.77 7.60
N ILE A 112 4.39 10.25 7.74
CA ILE A 112 4.84 9.02 7.05
C ILE A 112 3.91 7.85 7.38
N ALA A 113 3.62 7.63 8.66
CA ALA A 113 2.70 6.59 9.11
C ALA A 113 1.28 6.76 8.54
N ASN A 114 0.75 7.98 8.55
CA ASN A 114 -0.59 8.27 8.01
C ASN A 114 -0.67 8.05 6.49
N VAL A 115 0.38 8.41 5.75
CA VAL A 115 0.46 8.17 4.31
C VAL A 115 0.50 6.67 4.05
N ALA A 116 1.34 5.91 4.77
CA ALA A 116 1.39 4.45 4.65
C ALA A 116 0.02 3.79 4.87
N LYS A 117 -0.72 4.24 5.89
CA LYS A 117 -2.08 3.75 6.18
C LYS A 117 -3.05 3.90 5.02
N LEU A 118 -2.93 4.96 4.22
CA LEU A 118 -3.79 5.19 3.05
C LEU A 118 -3.53 4.18 1.91
N PHE A 119 -2.34 3.59 1.88
CA PHE A 119 -1.92 2.64 0.85
C PHE A 119 -1.90 1.18 1.35
N ALA A 120 -2.35 0.93 2.58
CA ALA A 120 -2.29 -0.39 3.23
C ALA A 120 -3.09 -1.48 2.48
N GLU A 121 -4.21 -1.10 1.86
CA GLU A 121 -5.13 -2.03 1.22
C GLU A 121 -4.77 -2.32 -0.25
N GLU A 122 -3.99 -1.44 -0.88
CA GLU A 122 -3.78 -1.46 -2.33
C GLU A 122 -2.43 -1.99 -2.76
N VAL A 123 -1.49 -2.21 -1.84
CA VAL A 123 -0.09 -2.40 -2.25
C VAL A 123 0.62 -3.55 -1.53
N ASN A 124 0.96 -4.59 -2.30
CA ASN A 124 2.03 -5.55 -2.00
C ASN A 124 3.39 -4.84 -2.13
N ILE A 125 3.72 -3.94 -1.20
CA ILE A 125 5.04 -3.31 -1.15
C ILE A 125 5.96 -4.21 -0.33
N ASP A 126 7.10 -4.58 -0.91
CA ASP A 126 8.22 -5.11 -0.13
C ASP A 126 8.63 -4.07 0.92
N MET A 127 8.23 -4.34 2.15
CA MET A 127 8.42 -3.42 3.26
C MET A 127 9.88 -3.38 3.69
N PRO A 128 10.46 -2.18 3.85
CA PRO A 128 11.81 -2.06 4.40
C PRO A 128 11.81 -2.59 5.84
N GLN A 129 12.82 -3.42 6.16
CA GLN A 129 13.00 -3.99 7.48
C GLN A 129 13.99 -3.13 8.28
N PRO A 130 13.57 -2.49 9.39
CA PRO A 130 14.47 -1.74 10.24
C PRO A 130 15.34 -2.69 11.06
N GLU A 131 16.63 -2.35 11.23
CA GLU A 131 17.47 -3.07 12.18
C GLU A 131 17.11 -2.70 13.63
N LYS A 132 17.05 -3.71 14.51
CA LYS A 132 16.64 -3.56 15.91
C LYS A 132 17.46 -2.51 16.68
N ASN A 133 18.77 -2.48 16.40
CA ASN A 133 19.71 -1.61 17.11
C ASN A 133 20.12 -0.39 16.28
N CYS A 134 19.37 0.00 15.25
CA CYS A 134 19.70 1.16 14.41
C CYS A 134 18.63 2.26 14.49
N ASN A 135 19.11 3.49 14.57
CA ASN A 135 18.34 4.73 14.54
C ASN A 135 18.70 5.63 13.35
N CYS A 136 19.31 5.08 12.28
CA CYS A 136 19.51 5.85 11.06
C CYS A 136 18.16 6.30 10.46
N THR A 137 18.20 7.34 9.62
CA THR A 137 16.99 7.89 8.98
C THR A 137 16.17 6.83 8.27
N HIS A 138 16.80 5.88 7.57
CA HIS A 138 16.12 4.75 6.95
C HIS A 138 15.36 3.89 7.98
N CYS A 139 16.01 3.48 9.08
CA CYS A 139 15.38 2.66 10.10
C CYS A 139 14.26 3.40 10.84
N GLN A 140 14.39 4.70 11.08
CA GLN A 140 13.33 5.52 11.67
C GLN A 140 12.09 5.61 10.76
N ILE A 141 12.30 5.79 9.45
CA ILE A 141 11.21 5.82 8.45
C ILE A 141 10.57 4.44 8.33
N ALA A 142 11.37 3.37 8.23
CA ALA A 142 10.87 1.99 8.15
C ALA A 142 10.02 1.61 9.37
N LYS A 143 10.45 1.99 10.59
CA LYS A 143 9.64 1.83 11.82
C LYS A 143 8.31 2.58 11.72
N ALA A 144 8.32 3.84 11.25
CA ALA A 144 7.10 4.64 11.11
C ALA A 144 6.13 4.09 10.04
N LEU A 145 6.65 3.56 8.92
CA LEU A 145 5.85 2.90 7.89
C LEU A 145 5.17 1.64 8.44
N GLN A 146 5.94 0.78 9.13
CA GLN A 146 5.42 -0.44 9.75
C GLN A 146 4.33 -0.12 10.79
N MET A 147 4.57 0.85 11.68
CA MET A 147 3.57 1.33 12.64
C MET A 147 2.29 1.84 11.95
N GLY A 148 2.43 2.58 10.85
CA GLY A 148 1.29 3.10 10.08
C GLY A 148 0.42 2.03 9.45
N LEU A 149 1.02 0.89 9.10
CA LEU A 149 0.37 -0.29 8.53
C LEU A 149 -0.16 -1.26 9.59
N GLY A 150 -0.08 -0.90 10.88
CA GLY A 150 -0.55 -1.74 11.98
C GLY A 150 0.41 -2.88 12.33
N VAL A 151 1.62 -2.88 11.77
CA VAL A 151 2.69 -3.80 12.17
C VAL A 151 3.29 -3.26 13.46
N ASN A 152 2.94 -3.90 14.58
CA ASN A 152 3.52 -3.56 15.87
C ASN A 152 4.95 -4.13 15.94
N PRO A 153 6.01 -3.30 16.07
CA PRO A 153 7.38 -3.79 16.11
C PRO A 153 7.69 -4.69 17.31
N GLU A 154 6.86 -4.68 18.35
CA GLU A 154 6.94 -5.64 19.47
C GLU A 154 6.43 -7.04 19.11
N ASN A 155 5.63 -7.20 18.05
CA ASN A 155 5.12 -8.49 17.55
C ASN A 155 5.90 -9.03 16.33
N LEU A 156 6.92 -8.31 15.84
CA LEU A 156 7.75 -8.78 14.71
C LEU A 156 8.65 -9.96 15.07
N ASP A 157 8.82 -10.25 16.37
CA ASP A 157 9.59 -11.38 16.88
C ASP A 157 8.75 -12.64 17.12
N GLU A 158 7.44 -12.59 16.86
CA GLU A 158 6.66 -13.82 16.73
C GLU A 158 6.98 -14.46 15.37
N ALA A 159 8.06 -15.24 15.35
CA ALA A 159 8.29 -16.21 14.30
C ALA A 159 7.03 -17.09 14.23
N VAL A 160 6.25 -16.94 13.15
CA VAL A 160 5.13 -17.84 12.88
C VAL A 160 5.74 -19.22 12.67
N ASP A 161 5.65 -20.07 13.69
CA ASP A 161 6.14 -21.44 13.60
C ASP A 161 5.35 -22.17 12.51
N GLU A 162 5.97 -23.09 11.76
CA GLU A 162 5.26 -23.90 10.75
C GLU A 162 4.07 -24.68 11.35
N ALA A 163 4.02 -24.82 12.67
CA ALA A 163 2.89 -25.36 13.41
C ALA A 163 1.65 -24.44 13.40
N ASP A 164 1.82 -23.13 13.36
CA ASP A 164 0.74 -22.13 13.25
C ASP A 164 0.24 -21.96 11.81
N LEU A 165 1.03 -22.38 10.82
CA LEU A 165 0.64 -22.50 9.40
C LEU A 165 -0.06 -23.83 9.07
N LYS A 166 -0.33 -24.68 10.07
CA LYS A 166 -1.22 -25.84 9.90
C LYS A 166 -2.63 -25.40 10.23
N PHE A 167 -3.53 -25.44 9.24
CA PHE A 167 -4.97 -25.38 9.49
C PHE A 167 -5.30 -26.46 10.53
N ARG A 168 -5.55 -26.05 11.77
CA ARG A 168 -5.95 -26.98 12.83
C ARG A 168 -7.23 -27.64 12.37
N THR A 169 -7.17 -28.96 12.20
CA THR A 169 -8.31 -29.78 11.81
C THR A 169 -9.35 -29.77 12.91
N TRP A 170 -10.61 -29.91 12.54
CA TRP A 170 -11.74 -30.00 13.46
C TRP A 170 -11.50 -31.02 14.58
N ASP A 171 -11.91 -30.68 15.81
CA ASP A 171 -11.90 -31.62 16.93
C ASP A 171 -13.08 -32.58 16.78
N ILE A 172 -12.79 -33.87 16.60
CA ILE A 172 -13.79 -34.91 16.32
C ILE A 172 -13.90 -35.84 17.53
N LYS A 173 -15.11 -36.01 18.05
CA LYS A 173 -15.44 -36.92 19.14
C LYS A 173 -16.56 -37.86 18.74
N GLU A 174 -16.34 -39.16 18.82
CA GLU A 174 -17.38 -40.16 18.62
C GLU A 174 -18.31 -40.21 19.85
N GLU A 175 -19.61 -39.98 19.65
CA GLU A 175 -20.61 -39.94 20.73
C GLU A 175 -21.60 -41.11 20.69
N GLY A 176 -21.47 -42.00 19.69
CA GLY A 176 -22.27 -43.22 19.59
C GLY A 176 -22.12 -43.90 18.24
N SER A 177 -22.93 -44.94 18.00
CA SER A 177 -22.90 -45.73 16.77
C SER A 177 -23.12 -44.87 15.52
N LYS A 178 -22.03 -44.51 14.84
CA LYS A 178 -21.99 -43.67 13.62
C LYS A 178 -22.32 -42.18 13.84
N LEU A 179 -22.26 -41.67 15.07
CA LEU A 179 -22.50 -40.25 15.39
C LEU A 179 -21.22 -39.59 15.93
N PHE A 180 -20.84 -38.47 15.32
CA PHE A 180 -19.62 -37.74 15.62
C PHE A 180 -19.95 -36.27 15.91
N SER A 181 -19.37 -35.73 16.96
CA SER A 181 -19.36 -34.31 17.27
C SER A 181 -18.09 -33.68 16.70
N VAL A 182 -18.26 -32.58 15.97
CA VAL A 182 -17.21 -31.88 15.23
C VAL A 182 -17.20 -30.43 15.72
N VAL A 183 -16.13 -30.00 16.39
CA VAL A 183 -16.02 -28.68 17.03
C VAL A 183 -14.87 -27.90 16.43
N ASN A 184 -15.09 -26.60 16.17
CA ASN A 184 -14.00 -25.71 15.79
C ASN A 184 -13.13 -25.41 17.02
N PRO A 185 -11.83 -25.74 17.02
CA PRO A 185 -10.96 -25.47 18.16
C PRO A 185 -10.77 -23.96 18.44
N LEU A 186 -11.07 -23.10 17.47
CA LEU A 186 -10.96 -21.64 17.58
C LEU A 186 -12.28 -20.97 18.01
N ASP A 187 -13.43 -21.62 17.80
CA ASP A 187 -14.74 -21.11 18.20
C ASP A 187 -15.61 -22.26 18.75
N GLN A 188 -15.78 -22.28 20.06
CA GLN A 188 -16.59 -23.30 20.74
C GLN A 188 -18.09 -23.19 20.42
N ASN A 189 -18.54 -22.09 19.80
CA ASN A 189 -19.92 -21.96 19.33
C ASN A 189 -20.16 -22.71 18.01
N GLU A 190 -19.12 -22.89 17.19
CA GLU A 190 -19.18 -23.65 15.95
C GLU A 190 -19.01 -25.15 16.22
N HIS A 191 -20.14 -25.80 16.53
CA HIS A 191 -20.23 -27.24 16.73
C HIS A 191 -21.26 -27.85 15.78
N TYR A 192 -20.91 -29.00 15.22
CA TYR A 192 -21.75 -29.73 14.28
C TYR A 192 -21.79 -31.21 14.65
N SER A 193 -22.91 -31.86 14.38
CA SER A 193 -23.04 -33.32 14.51
C SER A 193 -23.07 -33.94 13.12
N VAL A 194 -22.24 -34.96 12.92
CA VAL A 194 -22.13 -35.73 11.68
C VAL A 194 -22.60 -37.15 11.96
N TYR A 195 -23.54 -37.61 11.15
CA TYR A 195 -24.05 -38.98 11.18
C TYR A 195 -23.60 -39.72 9.90
N LEU A 196 -22.82 -40.79 10.07
CA LEU A 196 -22.31 -41.64 8.98
C LEU A 196 -23.17 -42.90 8.71
N GLY A 197 -24.45 -42.88 9.08
CA GLY A 197 -25.40 -43.93 8.70
C GLY A 197 -25.99 -43.75 7.31
N GLU A 198 -27.10 -44.45 7.04
CA GLU A 198 -27.88 -44.25 5.81
C GLU A 198 -29.20 -43.56 6.17
N PRO A 199 -29.41 -42.28 5.79
CA PRO A 199 -28.53 -41.42 4.98
C PRO A 199 -27.42 -40.72 5.79
N VAL A 200 -26.29 -40.44 5.14
CA VAL A 200 -25.21 -39.61 5.71
C VAL A 200 -25.72 -38.17 5.84
N GLY A 201 -25.52 -37.57 7.00
CA GLY A 201 -26.03 -36.24 7.31
C GLY A 201 -25.11 -35.43 8.22
N CYS A 202 -25.21 -34.11 8.11
CA CYS A 202 -24.55 -33.17 9.01
C CYS A 202 -25.52 -32.06 9.40
N THR A 203 -25.47 -31.60 10.65
CA THR A 203 -26.33 -30.51 11.16
C THR A 203 -26.09 -29.17 10.48
N CYS A 204 -24.99 -28.99 9.74
CA CYS A 204 -24.76 -27.80 8.90
C CYS A 204 -25.70 -27.71 7.67
N GLY A 205 -26.49 -28.76 7.39
CA GLY A 205 -27.46 -28.79 6.28
C GLY A 205 -26.91 -29.18 4.91
N ASN A 206 -25.60 -29.31 4.76
CA ASN A 206 -24.93 -29.64 3.49
C ASN A 206 -24.48 -31.12 3.43
N LYS A 207 -24.76 -31.79 2.31
CA LYS A 207 -24.41 -33.22 2.10
C LYS A 207 -22.92 -33.48 1.85
N ASN A 208 -22.17 -32.46 1.43
CA ASN A 208 -20.73 -32.54 1.09
C ASN A 208 -19.91 -31.47 1.84
N CYS A 209 -20.22 -31.25 3.12
CA CYS A 209 -19.51 -30.26 3.93
C CYS A 209 -18.12 -30.75 4.38
N GLU A 210 -17.32 -29.81 4.85
CA GLU A 210 -16.00 -30.10 5.42
C GLU A 210 -16.09 -30.96 6.68
N HIS A 211 -17.16 -30.84 7.48
CA HIS A 211 -17.35 -31.65 8.69
C HIS A 211 -17.45 -33.15 8.38
N ILE A 212 -18.19 -33.54 7.34
CA ILE A 212 -18.28 -34.94 6.90
C ILE A 212 -16.90 -35.42 6.41
N LYS A 213 -16.20 -34.59 5.63
CA LYS A 213 -14.85 -34.92 5.14
C LYS A 213 -13.86 -35.06 6.29
N ALA A 214 -13.98 -34.25 7.33
CA ALA A 214 -13.12 -34.29 8.51
C ALA A 214 -13.31 -35.61 9.27
N VAL A 215 -14.56 -36.02 9.53
CA VAL A 215 -14.89 -37.30 10.16
C VAL A 215 -14.46 -38.51 9.32
N LEU A 216 -14.51 -38.42 8.00
CA LEU A 216 -14.03 -39.49 7.12
C LEU A 216 -12.49 -39.59 7.05
N LYS A 217 -11.77 -38.53 7.45
CA LYS A 217 -10.30 -38.46 7.45
C LYS A 217 -9.67 -38.72 8.82
N SER A 218 -10.46 -38.68 9.90
CA SER A 218 -10.03 -38.91 11.28
C SER A 218 -9.86 -40.39 11.63
#